data_AF-A0A8K0XD25-F1
#
_entry.id   AF-A0A8K0XD25-F1
#
_cell.length_a   1.000
_cell.length_b   1.000
_cell.length_c   1.000
_cell.angle_alpha   90.00
_cell.angle_beta   90.00
_cell.angle_gamma   90.00
#
_symmetry.space_group_name_H-M   'P 1'
#
loop_
_entity.id
_entity.type
_entity.pdbx_description
1 polymer ?
#
loop_
_entity_poly.entity_id
_entity_poly.type
_entity_poly.pdbx_seq_one_letter_code
_entity_poly.pdbx_strand_id
1 'polypeptide(L)'
;MTHPPPYPLPFPNEAQRTPSKISSYSSLAGALDANHSYPIYTNSPPLTNPAYPYPARNVVNPGTYPLRTPLLASNGRHPSHPSSATEKKSTDRRPDISFFYRPLPQSIDIGPSVRGSAYPPIVFERKGSKDPYTIGELLVMGDMPELVGGEDEVFSSFTDRFIKINIVWPGYTQFPFEKRLFTKSRVTLTRRGMLATLAGHVDEFARYIQEEEIPVERGQEQWTMEKKCEGSRTLWQDCVITGLHHVTGCTWKPEIHSLRGYRTPWECAHGQQ
;
A
#
# COMPACT_ATOMS: atom_id res chain seq x y z
N MET A 1 47.92 -42.69 23.63
CA MET A 1 46.52 -43.11 23.88
C MET A 1 45.65 -41.90 23.51
N THR A 2 45.39 -41.49 22.26
CA THR A 2 44.97 -42.15 21.00
C THR A 2 43.54 -42.74 21.01
N HIS A 3 42.58 -41.85 20.65
CA HIS A 3 41.27 -42.00 20.00
C HIS A 3 40.07 -42.61 20.78
N PRO A 4 38.79 -42.27 20.46
CA PRO A 4 38.30 -41.66 19.21
C PRO A 4 37.32 -40.45 19.31
N PRO A 5 37.07 -39.77 18.16
CA PRO A 5 36.16 -38.61 17.98
C PRO A 5 34.69 -39.04 17.68
N PRO A 6 33.73 -38.10 17.47
CA PRO A 6 32.30 -38.31 17.70
C PRO A 6 31.56 -38.99 16.53
N TYR A 7 30.41 -39.58 16.86
CA TYR A 7 29.49 -40.27 15.95
C TYR A 7 28.95 -39.36 14.84
N PRO A 8 28.90 -39.83 13.57
CA PRO A 8 28.16 -39.17 12.50
C PRO A 8 26.67 -39.54 12.56
N LEU A 9 25.80 -38.53 12.48
CA LEU A 9 24.37 -38.71 12.27
C LEU A 9 24.09 -38.96 10.77
N PRO A 10 23.24 -39.94 10.42
CA PRO A 10 22.88 -40.21 9.04
C PRO A 10 21.86 -39.19 8.50
N PHE A 11 22.18 -38.63 7.34
CA PHE A 11 21.25 -37.91 6.48
C PHE A 11 20.27 -38.90 5.82
N PRO A 12 18.95 -38.64 5.79
CA PRO A 12 18.07 -39.33 4.87
C PRO A 12 18.10 -38.66 3.49
N ASN A 13 18.35 -39.52 2.51
CA ASN A 13 18.33 -39.30 1.06
C ASN A 13 17.02 -38.66 0.56
N GLU A 14 17.22 -37.68 -0.31
CA GLU A 14 16.72 -37.58 -1.67
C GLU A 14 15.60 -38.53 -2.16
N ALA A 15 14.65 -37.89 -2.86
CA ALA A 15 13.77 -38.40 -3.91
C ALA A 15 12.49 -39.17 -3.52
N GLN A 16 11.35 -38.45 -3.61
CA GLN A 16 10.20 -38.94 -4.36
C GLN A 16 9.45 -37.77 -5.01
N ARG A 17 9.79 -37.50 -6.28
CA ARG A 17 8.94 -36.74 -7.20
C ARG A 17 7.78 -37.64 -7.59
N THR A 18 6.58 -37.35 -7.12
CA THR A 18 5.35 -37.98 -7.62
C THR A 18 4.92 -37.33 -8.93
N PRO A 19 4.60 -38.13 -9.98
CA PRO A 19 4.17 -37.63 -11.28
C PRO A 19 2.77 -37.01 -11.26
N SER A 20 2.65 -36.00 -12.10
CA SER A 20 1.48 -35.20 -12.45
C SER A 20 0.28 -36.06 -12.86
N LYS A 21 -0.83 -35.95 -12.11
CA LYS A 21 -2.15 -36.39 -12.59
C LYS A 21 -2.65 -35.36 -13.60
N ILE A 22 -2.47 -35.68 -14.86
CA ILE A 22 -3.17 -35.05 -15.99
C ILE A 22 -4.63 -35.47 -15.89
N SER A 23 -5.49 -34.54 -15.46
CA SER A 23 -6.94 -34.72 -15.47
C SER A 23 -7.49 -34.21 -16.80
N SER A 24 -7.98 -35.17 -17.58
CA SER A 24 -9.15 -35.15 -18.46
C SER A 24 -9.61 -33.81 -19.06
N TYR A 25 -9.32 -33.66 -20.36
CA TYR A 25 -10.21 -33.21 -21.43
C TYR A 25 -11.52 -32.54 -21.00
N SER A 26 -11.60 -31.22 -21.19
CA SER A 26 -12.86 -30.51 -21.44
C SER A 26 -12.80 -29.99 -22.88
N SER A 27 -13.46 -30.72 -23.79
CA SER A 27 -13.63 -30.32 -25.18
C SER A 27 -14.52 -29.09 -25.27
N LEU A 28 -13.96 -27.96 -25.72
CA LEU A 28 -14.73 -26.78 -26.18
C LEU A 28 -15.24 -26.94 -27.63
N ALA A 29 -15.49 -28.17 -28.07
CA ALA A 29 -15.88 -28.50 -29.44
C ALA A 29 -17.33 -28.07 -29.81
N GLY A 30 -18.04 -27.36 -28.93
CA GLY A 30 -19.41 -26.87 -29.16
C GLY A 30 -19.57 -25.35 -29.24
N ALA A 31 -18.48 -24.57 -29.22
CA ALA A 31 -18.56 -23.10 -29.18
C ALA A 31 -18.79 -22.43 -30.54
N LEU A 32 -18.91 -23.21 -31.63
CA LEU A 32 -19.03 -22.69 -33.00
C LEU A 32 -20.23 -23.26 -33.77
N ASP A 33 -21.28 -23.71 -33.09
CA ASP A 33 -22.55 -23.96 -33.79
C ASP A 33 -23.23 -22.64 -34.13
N ALA A 34 -22.90 -22.17 -35.33
CA ALA A 34 -23.54 -21.08 -36.03
C ALA A 34 -24.90 -21.53 -36.56
N ASN A 35 -25.89 -21.67 -35.69
CA ASN A 35 -27.29 -21.71 -36.10
C ASN A 35 -28.22 -21.55 -34.91
N HIS A 36 -28.65 -20.32 -34.62
CA HIS A 36 -30.02 -20.06 -34.19
C HIS A 36 -30.45 -18.66 -34.64
N SER A 37 -31.34 -18.66 -35.64
CA SER A 37 -32.10 -17.52 -36.10
C SER A 37 -32.98 -16.99 -34.96
N TYR A 38 -32.54 -15.95 -34.27
CA TYR A 38 -33.41 -15.15 -33.41
C TYR A 38 -33.85 -13.89 -34.15
N PRO A 39 -35.15 -13.68 -34.38
CA PRO A 39 -35.65 -12.42 -34.93
C PRO A 39 -35.48 -11.30 -33.89
N ILE A 40 -34.61 -10.33 -34.19
CA ILE A 40 -34.19 -9.23 -33.30
C ILE A 40 -35.21 -8.07 -33.24
N TYR A 41 -36.33 -8.11 -33.97
CA TYR A 41 -37.32 -7.03 -33.93
C TYR A 41 -38.72 -7.53 -33.63
N THR A 42 -39.05 -7.60 -32.34
CA THR A 42 -40.44 -7.52 -31.87
C THR A 42 -40.57 -6.29 -30.98
N ASN A 43 -41.23 -5.25 -31.52
CA ASN A 43 -41.56 -4.02 -30.82
C ASN A 43 -42.74 -4.24 -29.86
N SER A 44 -42.56 -4.99 -28.77
CA SER A 44 -43.39 -4.90 -27.55
C SER A 44 -42.82 -5.79 -26.44
N PRO A 45 -42.65 -5.30 -25.21
CA PRO A 45 -42.23 -6.16 -24.11
C PRO A 45 -43.37 -7.12 -23.72
N PRO A 46 -43.10 -8.42 -23.52
CA PRO A 46 -44.08 -9.33 -22.93
C PRO A 46 -44.32 -8.94 -21.47
N LEU A 47 -45.58 -8.68 -21.12
CA LEU A 47 -45.96 -8.10 -19.83
C LEU A 47 -45.81 -9.06 -18.63
N THR A 48 -45.56 -10.34 -18.83
CA THR A 48 -45.45 -11.32 -17.74
C THR A 48 -44.58 -12.50 -18.16
N ASN A 49 -43.30 -12.46 -17.80
CA ASN A 49 -42.45 -13.67 -17.81
C ASN A 49 -42.38 -14.22 -16.36
N PRO A 50 -42.96 -15.38 -16.07
CA PRO A 50 -43.04 -15.92 -14.70
C PRO A 50 -41.72 -16.52 -14.18
N ALA A 51 -40.64 -16.51 -14.96
CA ALA A 51 -39.39 -17.20 -14.63
C ALA A 51 -38.35 -16.36 -13.85
N TYR A 52 -38.61 -15.07 -13.55
CA TYR A 52 -37.64 -14.21 -12.85
C TYR A 52 -38.29 -13.37 -11.73
N PRO A 53 -37.88 -13.55 -10.46
CA PRO A 53 -38.50 -12.87 -9.32
C PRO A 53 -37.87 -11.50 -9.01
N TYR A 54 -37.35 -10.80 -10.01
CA TYR A 54 -36.81 -9.45 -9.84
C TYR A 54 -37.62 -8.45 -10.65
N PRO A 55 -37.98 -7.29 -10.07
CA PRO A 55 -38.73 -6.26 -10.78
C PRO A 55 -37.91 -5.75 -11.97
N ALA A 56 -38.53 -5.72 -13.15
CA ALA A 56 -37.95 -5.17 -14.36
C ALA A 56 -37.47 -3.73 -14.08
N ARG A 57 -36.16 -3.50 -14.22
CA ARG A 57 -35.58 -2.16 -14.15
C ARG A 57 -36.20 -1.34 -15.28
N ASN A 58 -36.83 -0.22 -14.94
CA ASN A 58 -37.32 0.77 -15.90
C ASN A 58 -36.18 1.18 -16.83
N VAL A 59 -36.23 0.70 -18.08
CA VAL A 59 -35.33 1.14 -19.14
C VAL A 59 -35.72 2.57 -19.46
N VAL A 60 -34.91 3.53 -19.00
CA VAL A 60 -35.14 4.95 -19.24
C VAL A 60 -34.99 5.21 -20.74
N ASN A 61 -36.08 5.66 -21.34
CA ASN A 61 -36.17 6.01 -22.76
C ASN A 61 -35.15 7.12 -23.09
N PRO A 62 -34.32 6.99 -24.14
CA PRO A 62 -33.32 8.02 -24.49
C PRO A 62 -33.93 9.31 -25.08
N GLY A 63 -35.26 9.43 -25.12
CA GLY A 63 -35.98 10.60 -25.66
C GLY A 63 -36.29 11.72 -24.66
N THR A 64 -35.96 11.58 -23.38
CA THR A 64 -36.27 12.60 -22.34
C THR A 64 -35.01 13.32 -21.85
N TYR A 65 -34.20 13.83 -22.78
CA TYR A 65 -33.22 14.86 -22.48
C TYR A 65 -33.91 16.23 -22.44
N PRO A 66 -33.84 16.99 -21.33
CA PRO A 66 -34.17 18.41 -21.39
C PRO A 66 -33.12 19.16 -22.23
N LEU A 67 -33.65 20.01 -23.11
CA LEU A 67 -32.90 20.93 -23.98
C LEU A 67 -31.92 21.82 -23.20
N ARG A 68 -30.74 22.01 -23.81
CA ARG A 68 -29.84 23.18 -23.80
C ARG A 68 -30.01 24.20 -22.66
N THR A 69 -28.96 24.35 -21.86
CA THR A 69 -28.58 25.65 -21.27
C THR A 69 -27.28 26.17 -21.92
N PRO A 70 -27.21 27.45 -22.31
CA PRO A 70 -26.11 28.00 -23.08
C PRO A 70 -24.88 28.30 -22.20
N LEU A 71 -23.71 28.13 -22.81
CA LEU A 71 -22.44 28.66 -22.35
C LEU A 71 -22.50 30.19 -22.25
N LEU A 72 -22.12 30.74 -21.12
CA LEU A 72 -21.74 32.15 -20.97
C LEU A 72 -20.55 32.25 -20.02
N ALA A 73 -19.41 32.60 -20.60
CA ALA A 73 -18.27 33.13 -19.90
C ALA A 73 -18.61 34.52 -19.35
N SER A 74 -18.15 34.85 -18.14
CA SER A 74 -17.81 36.22 -17.76
C SER A 74 -17.06 36.25 -16.42
N ASN A 75 -15.76 36.46 -16.52
CA ASN A 75 -14.91 37.37 -15.74
C ASN A 75 -15.36 37.81 -14.34
N GLY A 76 -14.53 37.47 -13.35
CA GLY A 76 -13.83 38.42 -12.47
C GLY A 76 -14.67 39.22 -11.47
N ARG A 77 -14.41 38.98 -10.17
CA ARG A 77 -13.89 39.99 -9.22
C ARG A 77 -13.79 39.43 -7.80
N HIS A 78 -12.60 39.62 -7.23
CA HIS A 78 -12.33 39.68 -5.79
C HIS A 78 -13.24 40.73 -5.11
N PRO A 79 -13.68 40.49 -3.87
CA PRO A 79 -13.16 41.24 -2.73
C PRO A 79 -12.95 40.31 -1.50
N SER A 80 -11.73 40.12 -0.97
CA SER A 80 -11.08 40.91 0.09
C SER A 80 -11.97 41.27 1.30
N HIS A 81 -11.55 40.72 2.46
CA HIS A 81 -11.73 41.13 3.86
C HIS A 81 -12.80 40.46 4.76
N PRO A 82 -12.55 40.36 6.09
CA PRO A 82 -12.34 39.07 6.76
C PRO A 82 -13.22 38.86 8.01
N SER A 83 -12.87 37.81 8.77
CA SER A 83 -13.19 37.55 10.19
C SER A 83 -14.63 37.13 10.55
N SER A 84 -14.78 35.84 10.86
CA SER A 84 -15.05 35.44 12.25
C SER A 84 -14.92 33.92 12.42
N ALA A 85 -14.08 33.56 13.37
CA ALA A 85 -13.75 32.23 13.82
C ALA A 85 -14.95 31.30 14.04
N THR A 86 -14.84 30.09 13.49
CA THR A 86 -15.00 28.86 14.26
C THR A 86 -14.26 27.77 13.51
N GLU A 87 -12.93 27.84 13.58
CA GLU A 87 -12.08 26.69 13.28
C GLU A 87 -12.51 25.57 14.24
N LYS A 88 -13.29 24.63 13.71
CA LYS A 88 -13.33 23.29 14.24
C LYS A 88 -11.91 22.77 14.14
N LYS A 89 -11.19 22.88 15.26
CA LYS A 89 -9.91 22.26 15.54
C LYS A 89 -10.08 20.75 15.36
N SER A 90 -9.99 20.27 14.12
CA SER A 90 -9.82 18.85 13.87
C SER A 90 -8.49 18.50 14.53
N THR A 91 -8.55 17.56 15.46
CA THR A 91 -7.42 16.94 16.14
C THR A 91 -6.59 16.11 15.16
N ASP A 92 -6.08 16.73 14.11
CA ASP A 92 -5.08 16.14 13.23
C ASP A 92 -3.73 16.54 13.81
N ARG A 93 -3.31 15.85 14.88
CA ARG A 93 -1.96 15.94 15.43
C ARG A 93 -1.01 15.26 14.44
N ARG A 94 -0.77 15.90 13.30
CA ARG A 94 0.33 15.50 12.43
C ARG A 94 1.62 15.83 13.16
N PRO A 95 2.58 14.89 13.27
CA PRO A 95 3.89 15.21 13.77
C PRO A 95 4.47 16.34 12.91
N ASP A 96 5.08 17.33 13.57
CA ASP A 96 5.75 18.47 12.94
C ASP A 96 7.05 17.98 12.29
N ILE A 97 6.89 17.19 11.22
CA ILE A 97 8.00 16.62 10.45
C ILE A 97 8.66 17.78 9.72
N SER A 98 9.98 17.85 9.85
CA SER A 98 10.80 18.89 9.22
C SER A 98 10.47 19.07 7.73
N PHE A 99 10.50 20.33 7.25
CA PHE A 99 10.25 20.72 5.85
C PHE A 99 11.16 20.02 4.83
N PHE A 100 12.19 19.33 5.31
CA PHE A 100 13.08 18.49 4.52
C PHE A 100 12.46 17.15 4.12
N TYR A 101 11.26 16.79 4.55
CA TYR A 101 10.64 15.53 4.15
C TYR A 101 9.43 15.75 3.26
N ARG A 102 9.31 14.92 2.22
CA ARG A 102 8.15 14.87 1.33
C ARG A 102 7.43 13.54 1.53
N PRO A 103 6.10 13.52 1.72
CA PRO A 103 5.36 12.26 1.79
C PRO A 103 5.52 11.50 0.47
N LEU A 104 5.78 10.19 0.55
CA LEU A 104 5.73 9.35 -0.63
C LEU A 104 4.30 9.38 -1.19
N PRO A 105 4.11 9.52 -2.51
CA PRO A 105 2.81 9.44 -3.13
C PRO A 105 2.31 7.99 -3.10
N GLN A 106 1.80 7.58 -1.95
CA GLN A 106 1.14 6.29 -1.78
C GLN A 106 -0.34 6.51 -2.03
N SER A 107 -0.94 5.87 -3.04
CA SER A 107 -2.39 5.93 -3.31
C SER A 107 -3.19 5.63 -2.05
N ILE A 108 -3.83 6.66 -1.47
CA ILE A 108 -4.71 6.49 -0.33
C ILE A 108 -6.06 6.12 -0.92
N ASP A 109 -6.30 4.83 -1.09
CA ASP A 109 -7.66 4.34 -1.31
C ASP A 109 -8.44 4.53 -0.01
N ILE A 110 -8.95 5.76 0.17
CA ILE A 110 -10.05 6.02 1.09
C ILE A 110 -11.27 5.43 0.41
N GLY A 111 -11.42 4.10 0.48
CA GLY A 111 -12.69 3.46 0.19
C GLY A 111 -13.78 4.13 1.03
N PRO A 112 -15.05 4.09 0.60
CA PRO A 112 -16.15 4.68 1.38
C PRO A 112 -16.02 4.14 2.80
N SER A 113 -15.75 5.04 3.75
CA SER A 113 -15.56 4.73 5.16
C SER A 113 -16.82 3.99 5.62
N VAL A 114 -16.76 2.67 5.58
CA VAL A 114 -17.77 1.82 6.21
C VAL A 114 -17.68 2.25 7.67
N ARG A 115 -18.82 2.61 8.26
CA ARG A 115 -18.95 3.06 9.66
C ARG A 115 -18.61 1.93 10.67
N GLY A 116 -17.52 1.22 10.44
CA GLY A 116 -16.85 0.32 11.37
C GLY A 116 -15.67 1.05 11.99
N SER A 117 -15.30 0.63 13.19
CA SER A 117 -14.25 1.19 14.04
C SER A 117 -12.99 1.60 13.26
N ALA A 118 -12.88 2.89 12.91
CA ALA A 118 -11.63 3.47 12.46
C ALA A 118 -10.70 3.55 13.67
N TYR A 119 -9.60 2.83 13.63
CA TYR A 119 -8.61 2.89 14.71
C TYR A 119 -7.74 4.14 14.57
N PRO A 120 -7.34 4.78 15.69
CA PRO A 120 -6.47 5.93 15.62
C PRO A 120 -5.11 5.56 15.01
N PRO A 121 -4.47 6.49 14.28
CA PRO A 121 -3.15 6.25 13.74
C PRO A 121 -2.12 6.06 14.85
N ILE A 122 -1.15 5.18 14.61
CA ILE A 122 0.00 4.99 15.51
C ILE A 122 1.09 5.90 14.99
N VAL A 123 1.48 6.91 15.77
CA VAL A 123 2.50 7.89 15.38
C VAL A 123 3.85 7.46 15.95
N PHE A 124 4.91 7.60 15.16
CA PHE A 124 6.29 7.31 15.55
C PHE A 124 7.07 8.61 15.71
N GLU A 125 7.29 9.02 16.96
CA GLU A 125 8.06 10.22 17.29
C GLU A 125 9.33 9.83 18.05
N ARG A 126 10.48 10.33 17.58
CA ARG A 126 11.78 10.11 18.23
C ARG A 126 11.82 10.82 19.58
N LYS A 127 12.29 10.13 20.61
CA LYS A 127 12.49 10.73 21.93
C LYS A 127 13.71 11.65 21.89
N GLY A 128 13.56 12.89 22.37
CA GLY A 128 14.67 13.84 22.50
C GLY A 128 15.13 14.49 21.19
N SER A 129 14.47 14.23 20.05
CA SER A 129 14.75 14.90 18.77
C SER A 129 13.46 15.14 18.00
N LYS A 130 13.43 16.18 17.17
CA LYS A 130 12.34 16.43 16.22
C LYS A 130 12.46 15.60 14.94
N ASP A 131 13.67 15.15 14.62
CA ASP A 131 13.93 14.41 13.40
C ASP A 131 13.54 12.92 13.58
N PRO A 132 12.74 12.35 12.66
CA PRO A 132 12.38 10.94 12.72
C PRO A 132 13.58 10.05 12.40
N TYR A 133 13.50 8.78 12.77
CA TYR A 133 14.50 7.79 12.38
C TYR A 133 14.40 7.47 10.90
N THR A 134 15.55 7.49 10.22
CA THR A 134 15.64 6.96 8.85
C THR A 134 15.58 5.44 8.86
N ILE A 135 15.07 4.84 7.79
CA ILE A 135 15.00 3.39 7.67
C ILE A 135 16.43 2.80 7.72
N GLY A 136 17.41 3.46 7.11
CA GLY A 136 18.82 3.07 7.17
C GLY A 136 19.36 3.08 8.60
N GLU A 137 19.04 4.09 9.41
CA GLU A 137 19.39 4.10 10.83
C GLU A 137 18.78 2.91 11.57
N LEU A 138 17.48 2.64 11.36
CA LEU A 138 16.75 1.57 12.02
C LEU A 138 17.29 0.18 11.72
N LEU A 139 17.86 -0.03 10.53
CA LEU A 139 18.40 -1.33 10.10
C LEU A 139 19.82 -1.61 10.61
N VAL A 140 20.59 -0.56 10.88
CA VAL A 140 21.98 -0.66 11.37
C VAL A 140 22.04 -0.58 12.90
N MET A 141 20.99 -0.08 13.54
CA MET A 141 20.92 0.05 14.99
C MET A 141 21.04 -1.31 15.68
N GLY A 142 22.00 -1.42 16.61
CA GLY A 142 22.12 -2.60 17.48
C GLY A 142 21.08 -2.61 18.60
N ASP A 143 20.60 -1.43 19.00
CA ASP A 143 19.62 -1.22 20.06
C ASP A 143 18.23 -0.88 19.50
N MET A 144 17.19 -0.93 20.35
CA MET A 144 15.83 -0.53 19.97
C MET A 144 15.70 1.00 19.89
N PRO A 145 14.95 1.55 18.90
CA PRO A 145 14.81 2.99 18.74
C PRO A 145 14.06 3.62 19.93
N GLU A 146 14.55 4.76 20.39
CA GLU A 146 13.93 5.52 21.47
C GLU A 146 12.76 6.35 20.92
N LEU A 147 11.54 5.95 21.26
CA LEU A 147 10.32 6.64 20.83
C LEU A 147 9.53 7.20 22.02
N VAL A 148 8.77 8.27 21.76
CA VAL A 148 7.73 8.75 22.67
C VAL A 148 6.68 7.66 22.83
N GLY A 149 6.50 7.17 24.07
CA GLY A 149 5.68 5.99 24.36
C GLY A 149 6.17 4.73 23.65
N GLY A 150 7.49 4.55 23.54
CA GLY A 150 8.08 3.41 22.82
C GLY A 150 7.67 2.04 23.36
N GLU A 151 7.42 1.92 24.67
CA GLU A 151 6.92 0.69 25.33
C GLU A 151 5.41 0.51 25.22
N ASP A 152 4.67 1.49 24.67
CA ASP A 152 3.23 1.39 24.55
C ASP A 152 2.88 0.16 23.70
N GLU A 153 2.04 -0.71 24.25
CA GLU A 153 1.53 -1.87 23.52
C GLU A 153 0.67 -1.41 22.35
N VAL A 154 1.09 -1.81 21.15
CA VAL A 154 0.35 -1.59 19.93
C VAL A 154 -0.63 -2.75 19.77
N PHE A 155 -1.89 -2.43 19.50
CA PHE A 155 -2.96 -3.40 19.27
C PHE A 155 -3.43 -4.23 20.47
N SER A 156 -3.14 -3.81 21.71
CA SER A 156 -3.66 -4.47 22.91
C SER A 156 -5.20 -4.57 22.94
N SER A 157 -5.89 -3.58 22.35
CA SER A 157 -7.34 -3.53 22.22
C SER A 157 -7.89 -4.24 20.97
N PHE A 158 -7.05 -4.85 20.13
CA PHE A 158 -7.50 -5.44 18.86
C PHE A 158 -8.06 -6.84 19.05
N THR A 159 -9.24 -7.05 18.46
CA THR A 159 -9.90 -8.37 18.43
C THR A 159 -9.21 -9.32 17.44
N ASP A 160 -8.70 -8.76 16.34
CA ASP A 160 -8.09 -9.53 15.26
C ASP A 160 -6.80 -10.21 15.73
N ARG A 161 -6.49 -11.37 15.13
CA ARG A 161 -5.28 -12.16 15.44
C ARG A 161 -4.05 -11.67 14.66
N PHE A 162 -4.28 -10.95 13.58
CA PHE A 162 -3.24 -10.38 12.74
C PHE A 162 -3.71 -9.08 12.12
N ILE A 163 -2.75 -8.24 11.75
CA ILE A 163 -2.95 -7.14 10.82
C ILE A 163 -2.21 -7.41 9.52
N LYS A 164 -2.63 -6.73 8.48
CA LYS A 164 -2.07 -6.76 7.14
C LYS A 164 -1.42 -5.39 6.88
N ILE A 165 -0.10 -5.36 6.84
CA ILE A 165 0.67 -4.20 6.41
C ILE A 165 0.71 -4.19 4.89
N ASN A 166 0.25 -3.09 4.30
CA ASN A 166 0.31 -2.86 2.86
C ASN A 166 1.29 -1.72 2.56
N ILE A 167 2.42 -2.06 1.94
CA ILE A 167 3.42 -1.10 1.46
C ILE A 167 3.19 -0.89 -0.04
N VAL A 168 2.93 0.36 -0.40
CA VAL A 168 2.82 0.80 -1.79
C VAL A 168 3.96 1.77 -2.06
N TRP A 169 4.81 1.46 -3.04
CA TRP A 169 5.92 2.32 -3.43
C TRP A 169 5.64 2.96 -4.79
N PRO A 170 5.88 4.28 -4.95
CA PRO A 170 5.73 4.96 -6.22
C PRO A 170 6.64 4.37 -7.29
N GLY A 171 6.11 4.06 -8.47
CA GLY A 171 6.86 3.39 -9.52
C GLY A 171 6.89 1.87 -9.44
N TYR A 172 6.33 1.28 -8.38
CA TYR A 172 6.15 -0.18 -8.23
C TYR A 172 4.72 -0.49 -7.77
N THR A 173 3.73 0.28 -8.22
CA THR A 173 2.34 0.15 -7.76
C THR A 173 1.69 -1.15 -8.23
N GLN A 174 2.18 -1.72 -9.33
CA GLN A 174 1.79 -3.04 -9.82
C GLN A 174 2.26 -4.20 -8.93
N PHE A 175 3.16 -3.93 -7.98
CA PHE A 175 3.75 -4.92 -7.07
C PHE A 175 3.47 -4.52 -5.61
N PRO A 176 2.19 -4.50 -5.16
CA PRO A 176 1.87 -4.16 -3.79
C PRO A 176 2.47 -5.18 -2.82
N PHE A 177 3.17 -4.71 -1.81
CA PHE A 177 3.84 -5.57 -0.85
C PHE A 177 3.01 -5.73 0.41
N GLU A 178 2.60 -6.97 0.66
CA GLU A 178 1.72 -7.32 1.76
C GLU A 178 2.41 -8.21 2.77
N LYS A 179 2.41 -7.79 4.04
CA LYS A 179 2.91 -8.61 5.15
C LYS A 179 1.88 -8.72 6.25
N ARG A 180 1.78 -9.91 6.84
CA ARG A 180 0.91 -10.16 7.99
C ARG A 180 1.71 -10.09 9.27
N LEU A 181 1.25 -9.29 10.23
CA LEU A 181 1.82 -9.21 11.57
C LEU A 181 0.82 -9.78 12.58
N PHE A 182 1.26 -10.74 13.37
CA PHE A 182 0.41 -11.32 14.42
C PHE A 182 0.32 -10.36 15.61
N THR A 183 -0.91 -9.97 15.96
CA THR A 183 -1.20 -9.08 17.11
C THR A 183 -1.25 -9.85 18.42
N LYS A 184 -1.70 -11.11 18.38
CA LYS A 184 -1.82 -12.01 19.55
C LYS A 184 -0.63 -12.97 19.62
N SER A 185 0.57 -12.42 19.60
CA SER A 185 1.80 -13.19 19.76
C SER A 185 2.13 -13.38 21.25
N ARG A 186 3.01 -14.33 21.60
CA ARG A 186 3.52 -14.46 22.99
C ARG A 186 4.27 -13.22 23.46
N VAL A 187 4.76 -12.42 22.53
CA VAL A 187 5.49 -11.18 22.77
C VAL A 187 4.55 -10.00 22.49
N THR A 188 4.44 -9.11 23.46
CA THR A 188 3.72 -7.84 23.34
C THR A 188 4.39 -6.96 22.29
N LEU A 189 3.64 -6.55 21.27
CA LEU A 189 4.16 -5.73 20.19
C LEU A 189 4.19 -4.27 20.62
N THR A 190 5.36 -3.77 21.00
CA THR A 190 5.55 -2.38 21.44
C THR A 190 5.64 -1.42 20.25
N ARG A 191 5.41 -0.12 20.49
CA ARG A 191 5.51 0.92 19.45
C ARG A 191 6.89 0.95 18.79
N ARG A 192 7.96 0.81 19.57
CA ARG A 192 9.34 0.73 19.04
C ARG A 192 9.59 -0.55 18.23
N GLY A 193 9.05 -1.68 18.68
CA GLY A 193 9.13 -2.95 17.95
C GLY A 193 8.36 -2.90 16.62
N MET A 194 7.21 -2.23 16.59
CA MET A 194 6.46 -1.99 15.37
C MET A 194 7.27 -1.18 14.35
N LEU A 195 7.87 -0.06 14.77
CA LEU A 195 8.68 0.77 13.87
C LEU A 195 9.85 -0.01 13.26
N ALA A 196 10.60 -0.75 14.09
CA ALA A 196 11.70 -1.59 13.61
C ALA A 196 11.21 -2.68 12.64
N THR A 197 10.06 -3.30 12.92
CA THR A 197 9.45 -4.31 12.04
C THR A 197 9.05 -3.71 10.69
N LEU A 198 8.44 -2.53 10.69
CA LEU A 198 8.07 -1.83 9.46
C LEU A 198 9.29 -1.45 8.62
N ALA A 199 10.37 -0.98 9.25
CA ALA A 199 11.63 -0.71 8.56
C ALA A 199 12.20 -1.98 7.88
N GLY A 200 12.17 -3.11 8.59
CA GLY A 200 12.55 -4.41 8.01
C GLY A 200 11.68 -4.83 6.84
N HIS A 201 10.37 -4.56 6.86
CA HIS A 201 9.48 -4.85 5.74
C HIS A 201 9.75 -3.96 4.52
N VAL A 202 10.10 -2.69 4.71
CA VAL A 202 10.48 -1.81 3.59
C VAL A 202 11.80 -2.29 2.96
N ASP A 203 12.77 -2.69 3.77
CA ASP A 203 14.03 -3.27 3.28
C ASP A 203 13.81 -4.59 2.53
N GLU A 204 12.98 -5.49 3.07
CA GLU A 204 12.63 -6.74 2.40
C GLU A 204 11.95 -6.49 1.04
N PHE A 205 11.03 -5.53 0.98
CA PHE A 205 10.42 -5.10 -0.27
C PHE A 205 11.47 -4.57 -1.25
N ALA A 206 12.38 -3.71 -0.80
CA ALA A 206 13.42 -3.16 -1.66
C ALA A 206 14.37 -4.23 -2.20
N ARG A 207 14.75 -5.20 -1.36
CA ARG A 207 15.54 -6.36 -1.78
C ARG A 207 14.80 -7.20 -2.81
N TYR A 208 13.50 -7.46 -2.61
CA TYR A 208 12.67 -8.16 -3.60
C TYR A 208 12.66 -7.46 -4.97
N ILE A 209 12.44 -6.15 -5.01
CA ILE A 209 12.48 -5.37 -6.26
C ILE A 209 13.85 -5.48 -6.95
N GLN A 210 14.93 -5.45 -6.17
CA GLN A 210 16.31 -5.53 -6.69
C GLN A 210 16.71 -6.93 -7.16
N GLU A 211 16.28 -7.97 -6.46
CA GLU A 211 16.57 -9.38 -6.80
C GLU A 211 15.82 -9.83 -8.05
N GLU A 212 14.58 -9.37 -8.22
CA GLU A 212 13.74 -9.67 -9.38
C GLU A 212 13.98 -8.69 -10.56
N GLU A 213 14.90 -7.73 -10.40
CA GLU A 213 15.22 -6.70 -11.40
C GLU A 213 13.98 -5.98 -11.96
N ILE A 214 13.01 -5.69 -11.08
CA ILE A 214 11.72 -5.15 -11.50
C ILE A 214 11.92 -3.71 -12.02
N PRO A 215 11.52 -3.40 -13.27
CA PRO A 215 11.66 -2.06 -13.81
C PRO A 215 10.66 -1.11 -13.15
N VAL A 216 11.10 0.12 -12.91
CA VAL A 216 10.24 1.21 -12.44
C VAL A 216 9.22 1.60 -13.50
N GLU A 217 8.00 1.95 -13.08
CA GLU A 217 6.97 2.48 -13.98
C GLU A 217 7.42 3.80 -14.64
N ARG A 218 7.04 3.98 -15.91
CA ARG A 218 7.39 5.18 -16.69
C ARG A 218 6.87 6.45 -16.04
N GLY A 219 7.72 7.47 -15.93
CA GLY A 219 7.42 8.74 -15.26
C GLY A 219 7.60 8.72 -13.74
N GLN A 220 8.05 7.59 -13.18
CA GLN A 220 8.37 7.42 -11.76
C GLN A 220 9.85 7.08 -11.53
N GLU A 221 10.71 7.33 -12.51
CA GLU A 221 12.13 6.95 -12.49
C GLU A 221 12.90 7.59 -11.32
N GLN A 222 12.43 8.72 -10.79
CA GLN A 222 12.95 9.35 -9.59
C GLN A 222 12.79 8.51 -8.31
N TRP A 223 11.95 7.46 -8.33
CA TRP A 223 11.69 6.57 -7.20
C TRP A 223 12.37 5.19 -7.34
N THR A 224 13.23 5.05 -8.34
CA THR A 224 13.93 3.79 -8.64
C THR A 224 14.71 3.30 -7.42
N MET A 225 14.53 2.02 -7.09
CA MET A 225 15.28 1.35 -6.03
C MET A 225 16.62 0.83 -6.55
N GLU A 226 17.55 1.74 -6.82
CA GLU A 226 18.86 1.38 -7.36
C GLU A 226 19.66 0.49 -6.38
N LYS A 227 20.32 -0.52 -6.95
CA LYS A 227 21.27 -1.38 -6.23
C LYS A 227 22.49 -0.54 -5.87
N LYS A 228 22.92 -0.62 -4.61
CA LYS A 228 24.01 0.18 -4.08
C LYS A 228 25.29 0.02 -4.91
N CYS A 229 25.79 1.11 -5.50
CA CYS A 229 27.21 1.26 -5.80
C CYS A 229 27.93 1.69 -4.52
N GLU A 230 29.12 1.15 -4.25
CA GLU A 230 29.90 1.45 -3.05
C GLU A 230 29.97 2.96 -2.77
N GLY A 231 29.51 3.38 -1.59
CA GLY A 231 29.56 4.77 -1.12
C GLY A 231 28.25 5.57 -1.22
N SER A 232 27.25 5.13 -2.00
CA SER A 232 25.94 5.81 -2.07
C SER A 232 24.93 5.22 -1.07
N ARG A 233 24.09 6.07 -0.48
CA ARG A 233 22.91 5.63 0.27
C ARG A 233 21.78 5.33 -0.71
N THR A 234 21.05 4.24 -0.48
CA THR A 234 19.90 3.90 -1.32
C THR A 234 18.71 4.76 -0.94
N LEU A 235 17.91 5.17 -1.93
CA LEU A 235 16.80 6.13 -1.74
C LEU A 235 15.85 5.73 -0.60
N TRP A 236 15.56 4.44 -0.49
CA TRP A 236 14.64 3.92 0.52
C TRP A 236 15.25 3.91 1.94
N GLN A 237 16.57 3.85 2.09
CA GLN A 237 17.24 3.93 3.40
C GLN A 237 17.13 5.34 4.00
N ASP A 238 17.06 6.37 3.17
CA ASP A 238 16.89 7.75 3.64
C ASP A 238 15.42 8.18 3.76
N CYS A 239 14.50 7.24 3.51
CA CYS A 239 13.10 7.43 3.87
C CYS A 239 12.91 7.26 5.39
N VAL A 240 11.83 7.85 5.90
CA VAL A 240 11.44 7.84 7.31
C VAL A 240 10.00 7.33 7.44
N ILE A 241 9.72 6.56 8.48
CA ILE A 241 8.37 6.06 8.78
C ILE A 241 7.81 6.85 9.96
N THR A 242 6.74 7.60 9.74
CA THR A 242 6.22 8.57 10.71
C THR A 242 4.94 8.11 11.38
N GLY A 243 4.24 7.17 10.76
CA GLY A 243 3.03 6.62 11.34
C GLY A 243 2.54 5.36 10.64
N LEU A 244 1.52 4.76 11.24
CA LEU A 244 0.81 3.61 10.72
C LEU A 244 -0.69 3.90 10.78
N HIS A 245 -1.33 3.93 9.62
CA HIS A 245 -2.74 4.32 9.47
C HIS A 245 -3.61 3.11 9.22
N HIS A 246 -4.74 3.04 9.92
CA HIS A 246 -5.78 2.06 9.65
C HIS A 246 -6.50 2.42 8.35
N VAL A 247 -6.63 1.46 7.45
CA VAL A 247 -7.35 1.66 6.18
C VAL A 247 -8.72 1.02 6.25
N THR A 248 -8.77 -0.31 6.38
CA THR A 248 -10.02 -1.06 6.44
C THR A 248 -9.78 -2.48 6.96
N GLY A 249 -10.74 -3.03 7.71
CA GLY A 249 -10.63 -4.36 8.31
C GLY A 249 -9.34 -4.51 9.11
N CYS A 250 -8.53 -5.52 8.79
CA CYS A 250 -7.21 -5.72 9.38
C CYS A 250 -6.07 -5.03 8.60
N THR A 251 -6.37 -4.19 7.60
CA THR A 251 -5.37 -3.56 6.71
C THR A 251 -4.87 -2.23 7.26
N TRP A 252 -3.55 -2.10 7.30
CA TRP A 252 -2.82 -0.94 7.79
C TRP A 252 -1.79 -0.51 6.76
N LYS A 253 -1.52 0.79 6.71
CA LYS A 253 -0.61 1.40 5.74
C LYS A 253 0.41 2.29 6.45
N PRO A 254 1.71 2.07 6.25
CA PRO A 254 2.73 2.93 6.84
C PRO A 254 2.78 4.26 6.08
N GLU A 255 2.84 5.35 6.83
CA GLU A 255 3.13 6.67 6.30
C GLU A 255 4.64 6.83 6.17
N ILE A 256 5.11 6.88 4.92
CA ILE A 256 6.53 6.96 4.59
C ILE A 256 6.80 8.31 3.94
N HIS A 257 7.88 8.96 4.36
CA HIS A 257 8.38 10.20 3.77
C HIS A 257 9.80 10.02 3.24
N SER A 258 10.14 10.68 2.14
CA SER A 258 11.48 10.72 1.56
C SER A 258 12.13 12.07 1.86
N LEU A 259 13.44 12.08 2.10
CA LEU A 259 14.19 13.33 2.23
C LEU A 259 14.14 14.14 0.91
N ARG A 260 13.84 15.42 1.04
CA ARG A 260 13.72 16.44 -0.01
C ARG A 260 15.13 16.92 -0.32
N GLY A 261 15.57 16.70 -1.56
CA GLY A 261 16.93 17.08 -1.98
C GLY A 261 17.83 15.92 -2.39
N TYR A 262 17.28 14.70 -2.54
CA TYR A 262 17.86 13.76 -3.50
C TYR A 262 17.81 14.42 -4.89
N ARG A 263 18.87 15.15 -5.25
CA ARG A 263 19.17 15.41 -6.65
C ARG A 263 19.43 14.04 -7.22
N THR A 264 18.46 13.56 -7.98
CA THR A 264 18.69 12.44 -8.87
C THR A 264 19.92 12.77 -9.74
N PRO A 265 20.74 11.78 -10.12
CA PRO A 265 21.91 12.03 -10.97
C PRO A 265 21.59 12.83 -12.25
N TRP A 266 20.34 12.75 -12.75
CA TRP A 266 19.88 13.53 -13.90
C TRP A 266 19.64 15.02 -13.61
N GLU A 267 19.32 15.42 -12.37
CA GLU A 267 19.26 16.85 -11.99
C GLU A 267 20.65 17.49 -11.90
N CYS A 268 21.69 16.69 -11.60
CA CYS A 268 23.08 17.16 -11.64
C CYS A 268 23.59 17.36 -13.07
N ALA A 269 23.08 16.60 -14.05
CA ALA A 269 23.53 16.69 -15.44
C ALA A 269 23.02 17.94 -16.19
N HIS A 270 21.95 18.58 -15.71
CA HIS A 270 21.35 19.75 -16.37
C HIS A 270 21.59 21.09 -15.62
N GLY A 271 22.39 21.08 -14.56
CA GLY A 271 22.67 22.26 -13.72
C GLY A 271 23.90 23.08 -14.09
N GLN A 272 24.57 22.79 -15.21
CA GLN A 272 25.66 23.61 -15.76
C GLN A 272 25.24 24.23 -17.10
N GLN A 273 24.52 25.36 -17.03
CA GLN A 273 24.50 26.37 -18.10
C GLN A 273 24.52 27.75 -17.47
#